data_AF-A0A8T7D666-F1
#
_entry.id   AF-A0A8T7D666-F1
#
_cell.length_a   1.000
_cell.length_b   1.000
_cell.length_c   1.000
_cell.angle_alpha   90.00
_cell.angle_beta   90.00
_cell.angle_gamma   90.00
#
_symmetry.space_group_name_H-M   'P 1'
#
loop_
_entity.id
_entity.type
_entity.pdbx_description
1 polymer ?
#
loop_
_entity_poly.entity_id
_entity_poly.type
_entity_poly.pdbx_seq_one_letter_code
_entity_poly.pdbx_strand_id
1 'polypeptide(L)' 'RQYESLPMDFADASLVILAEHLGHGRIVSTDRRDFDAYRWKNHHPFRNLLME' A
#
# COMPACT_ATOMS: atom_id res chain seq x y z
N ARG A 1 8.66 -5.62 -12.76
CA ARG A 1 8.27 -4.61 -13.78
C ARG A 1 7.26 -3.59 -13.28
N GLN A 2 6.07 -3.94 -12.75
CA GLN A 2 5.07 -2.93 -12.37
C GLN A 2 5.46 -2.02 -11.18
N TYR A 3 6.51 -2.39 -10.42
CA TYR A 3 7.03 -1.61 -9.28
C TYR A 3 8.50 -1.17 -9.45
N GLU A 4 9.14 -1.43 -10.60
CA GLU A 4 10.56 -1.06 -10.81
C GLU A 4 10.74 0.44 -11.09
N SER A 5 9.68 1.12 -11.52
CA SER A 5 9.70 2.54 -11.88
C SER A 5 9.04 3.46 -10.85
N LEU A 6 8.44 2.92 -9.79
CA LEU A 6 8.01 3.72 -8.63
C LEU A 6 9.13 3.66 -7.59
N PRO A 7 9.63 4.80 -7.08
CA PRO A 7 10.51 4.81 -5.92
C PRO A 7 9.68 4.39 -4.69
N MET A 8 9.52 3.08 -4.49
CA MET A 8 8.93 2.54 -3.27
C MET A 8 9.93 2.70 -2.13
N ASP A 9 9.57 3.42 -1.09
CA ASP A 9 10.41 3.54 0.09
C ASP A 9 10.29 2.29 0.99
N PHE A 10 11.17 2.17 1.99
CA PHE A 10 11.15 1.02 2.90
C PHE A 10 9.86 0.94 3.72
N ALA A 11 9.23 2.07 4.02
CA ALA A 11 7.98 2.10 4.76
C ALA A 11 6.84 1.51 3.92
N ASP A 12 6.73 1.90 2.65
CA ASP A 12 5.75 1.37 1.70
C ASP A 12 5.89 -0.15 1.53
N ALA A 13 7.13 -0.63 1.34
CA ALA A 13 7.40 -2.07 1.22
C ALA A 13 6.99 -2.82 2.49
N SER A 14 7.27 -2.25 3.66
CA SER A 14 6.88 -2.85 4.95
C SER A 14 5.36 -2.93 5.12
N LEU A 15 4.61 -1.94 4.63
CA LEU A 15 3.15 -1.93 4.66
C LEU A 15 2.55 -2.96 3.71
N VAL A 16 3.15 -3.19 2.54
CA VAL A 16 2.74 -4.26 1.60
C VAL A 16 2.88 -5.62 2.26
N ILE A 17 4.04 -5.92 2.84
CA ILE A 17 4.29 -7.21 3.51
C ILE A 17 3.35 -7.37 4.73
N LEU A 18 3.15 -6.31 5.51
CA LEU A 18 2.26 -6.32 6.67
C LEU A 18 0.80 -6.57 6.26
N ALA A 19 0.32 -5.96 5.18
CA ALA A 19 -1.02 -6.18 4.65
C ALA A 19 -1.22 -7.61 4.16
N GLU A 20 -0.19 -8.22 3.55
CA GLU A 20 -0.22 -9.64 3.17
C GLU A 20 -0.30 -10.56 4.39
N HIS A 21 0.48 -10.25 5.43
CA HIS A 21 0.49 -11.01 6.69
C HIS A 21 -0.86 -10.92 7.43
N LEU A 22 -1.45 -9.72 7.49
CA LEU A 22 -2.72 -9.47 8.17
C LEU A 22 -3.96 -9.83 7.33
N GLY A 23 -3.79 -10.04 6.02
CA GLY A 23 -4.88 -10.34 5.10
C GLY A 23 -5.80 -9.16 4.78
N HIS A 24 -5.37 -7.92 5.07
CA HIS A 24 -6.12 -6.72 4.71
C HIS A 24 -5.20 -5.50 4.45
N GLY A 25 -5.60 -4.63 3.53
CA GLY A 25 -4.89 -3.38 3.19
C GLY A 25 -5.44 -2.12 3.87
N ARG A 26 -5.97 -2.23 5.10
CA ARG A 26 -6.45 -1.07 5.86
C ARG A 26 -5.28 -0.31 6.44
N ILE A 27 -5.15 0.96 6.08
CA ILE A 27 -4.07 1.85 6.54
C ILE A 27 -4.64 3.19 6.98
N VAL A 28 -3.83 3.93 7.73
CA VAL A 28 -4.09 5.34 8.04
C VAL A 28 -2.91 6.13 7.51
N SER A 29 -3.14 6.99 6.54
CA SER A 29 -2.12 7.90 5.99
C SER A 29 -2.73 9.26 5.69
N THR A 30 -1.95 10.32 5.87
CA THR A 30 -2.30 11.67 5.40
C THR A 30 -2.02 11.86 3.92
N ASP A 31 -1.21 10.98 3.32
CA ASP A 31 -0.92 11.01 1.89
C ASP A 31 -2.08 10.43 1.09
N ARG A 32 -2.64 11.26 0.20
CA ARG A 32 -3.82 10.93 -0.62
C ARG A 32 -3.46 10.23 -1.92
N ARG A 33 -2.21 10.31 -2.39
CA ARG A 33 -1.83 9.92 -3.76
C ARG A 33 -0.98 8.66 -3.81
N ASP A 34 -0.20 8.39 -2.78
CA ASP A 34 0.83 7.35 -2.87
C ASP A 34 0.30 5.91 -2.75
N PHE A 35 -0.73 5.67 -1.95
CA PHE A 35 -1.21 4.30 -1.70
C PHE A 35 -2.16 3.73 -2.76
N ASP A 36 -2.64 4.55 -3.69
CA ASP A 36 -3.48 4.10 -4.81
C ASP A 36 -2.69 3.32 -5.86
N ALA A 37 -1.37 3.47 -5.91
CA ALA A 37 -0.48 2.75 -6.82
C ALA A 37 -0.08 1.36 -6.28
N TYR A 38 -0.06 1.20 -4.96
CA TYR A 38 0.39 -0.03 -4.32
C TYR A 38 -0.71 -1.08 -4.22
N ARG A 39 -0.34 -2.35 -4.44
CA ARG A 39 -1.25 -3.49 -4.30
C ARG A 39 -0.61 -4.54 -3.41
N TRP A 40 -1.32 -4.94 -2.36
CA TRP A 40 -0.94 -6.11 -1.56
C TRP A 40 -1.48 -7.38 -2.25
N LYS A 41 -0.75 -8.50 -2.18
CA LYS A 41 -0.99 -9.72 -2.99
C LYS A 41 -1.04 -9.46 -4.51
N ASN A 42 -0.38 -8.42 -5.00
CA ASN A 42 -0.42 -7.98 -6.41
C ASN A 42 -1.80 -7.66 -6.99
N HIS A 43 -2.88 -7.64 -6.19
CA HIS A 43 -4.25 -7.52 -6.70
C HIS A 43 -5.14 -6.59 -5.87
N HIS A 44 -4.86 -6.37 -4.59
CA HIS A 44 -5.77 -5.64 -3.72
C HIS A 44 -5.27 -4.23 -3.40
N PRO A 45 -6.10 -3.19 -3.58
CA PRO A 45 -5.73 -1.83 -3.21
C PRO A 45 -5.66 -1.68 -1.69
N PHE A 46 -4.92 -0.67 -1.25
CA PHE A 46 -5.01 -0.17 0.10
C PHE A 46 -6.27 0.66 0.29
N ARG A 47 -6.79 0.69 1.52
CA ARG A 47 -7.95 1.46 1.94
C ARG A 47 -7.50 2.41 3.05
N ASN A 48 -7.44 3.70 2.72
CA ASN A 48 -7.06 4.73 3.68
C ASN A 48 -8.25 5.13 4.55
N LEU A 49 -8.25 4.68 5.81
CA LEU A 49 -9.34 4.92 6.76
C LEU A 49 -9.47 6.39 7.20
N LEU A 50 -8.46 7.21 6.97
CA LEU A 50 -8.52 8.65 7.27
C LEU A 50 -9.46 9.42 6.33
N MET A 51 -9.71 8.88 5.14
CA MET A 51 -10.47 9.54 4.07
C MET A 51 -11.77 8.80 3.72
N GLU A 52 -12.18 7.87 4.57
CA GLU A 52 -13.46 7.14 4.45
C GLU A 52 -14.62 7.85 5.13
#